data_AF-A0A3D0T6W4-F1
#
_entry.id   AF-A0A3D0T6W4-F1
#
_cell.length_a   1.000
_cell.length_b   1.000
_cell.length_c   1.000
_cell.angle_alpha   90.00
_cell.angle_beta   90.00
_cell.angle_gamma   90.00
#
_symmetry.space_group_name_H-M   'P 1'
#
loop_
_entity.id
_entity.type
_entity.pdbx_description
1 polymer ?
#
loop_
_entity_poly.entity_id
_entity_poly.type
_entity_poly.pdbx_seq_one_letter_code
_entity_poly.pdbx_strand_id
1 'polypeptide(L)'
;MAKKTTGQTASYIPFGKVNNLLNKLSSFKNFRSSKKFYLVILIIGILLLAIYKKAWFIAAMVNGSPITNIELQMKLNEQFRTQILNQLTNEKIILDEARKNNALATDEEITKKIQEIETSVGGAKAMDEILSSQGQDRISIKNQIRLQLSIEKLYSNEATVSALEVDKFLEINRDQLRATDSAQQVKEAEDLLKQQKLSQIFNEKFQILRQNAKIIIF
;
A
#
# COMPACT_ATOMS: atom_id res chain seq x y z
N MET A 1 -98.46 -11.65 18.41
CA MET A 1 -98.30 -11.89 16.95
C MET A 1 -97.92 -10.58 16.28
N ALA A 2 -96.71 -10.51 15.70
CA ALA A 2 -96.34 -9.70 14.53
C ALA A 2 -94.80 -9.70 14.40
N LYS A 3 -94.29 -10.48 13.44
CA LYS A 3 -92.88 -10.49 13.00
C LYS A 3 -92.58 -9.15 12.32
N LYS A 4 -91.51 -8.45 12.72
CA LYS A 4 -90.91 -7.35 11.95
C LYS A 4 -89.64 -7.84 11.27
N THR A 5 -89.64 -7.79 9.95
CA THR A 5 -88.51 -7.95 9.03
C THR A 5 -87.80 -6.61 8.82
N THR A 6 -86.46 -6.59 8.87
CA THR A 6 -85.52 -5.64 8.22
C THR A 6 -84.11 -6.10 8.63
N GLY A 7 -83.12 -6.39 7.78
CA GLY A 7 -82.75 -5.85 6.47
C GLY A 7 -81.32 -5.31 6.63
N GLN A 8 -80.31 -6.08 6.21
CA GLN A 8 -78.89 -5.71 6.27
C GLN A 8 -78.59 -4.46 5.43
N THR A 9 -77.75 -3.54 5.92
CA THR A 9 -77.08 -2.54 5.07
C THR A 9 -75.61 -2.42 5.46
N ALA A 10 -74.74 -2.94 4.59
CA ALA A 10 -73.30 -2.71 4.62
C ALA A 10 -73.02 -1.28 4.11
N SER A 11 -72.29 -0.49 4.90
CA SER A 11 -71.89 0.87 4.57
C SER A 11 -70.74 0.90 3.55
N TYR A 12 -71.06 1.27 2.31
CA TYR A 12 -70.11 1.57 1.24
C TYR A 12 -69.38 2.89 1.54
N ILE A 13 -68.04 2.87 1.59
CA ILE A 13 -67.22 4.10 1.59
C ILE A 13 -67.13 4.59 0.14
N PRO A 14 -67.57 5.82 -0.18
CA PRO A 14 -67.56 6.32 -1.55
C PRO A 14 -66.12 6.58 -2.02
N PHE A 15 -65.74 5.91 -3.11
CA PHE A 15 -64.45 6.05 -3.83
C PHE A 15 -64.13 7.47 -4.34
N GLY A 16 -64.91 8.49 -3.98
CA GLY A 16 -64.80 9.87 -4.51
C GLY A 16 -63.64 10.71 -3.94
N LYS A 17 -62.98 10.31 -2.84
CA LYS A 17 -61.89 11.10 -2.24
C LYS A 17 -60.48 10.70 -2.68
N VAL A 18 -60.29 9.52 -3.27
CA VAL A 18 -58.99 9.10 -3.83
C VAL A 18 -58.72 9.78 -5.18
N ASN A 19 -59.79 10.07 -5.93
CA ASN A 19 -59.71 10.74 -7.22
C ASN A 19 -59.19 12.18 -7.13
N ASN A 20 -59.39 12.90 -6.02
CA ASN A 20 -58.89 14.28 -5.90
C ASN A 20 -57.39 14.36 -5.63
N LEU A 21 -56.79 13.36 -4.98
CA LEU A 21 -55.33 13.27 -4.84
C LEU A 21 -54.67 12.87 -6.17
N LEU A 22 -55.27 11.91 -6.88
CA LEU A 22 -54.81 11.49 -8.20
C LEU A 22 -55.05 12.56 -9.29
N ASN A 23 -56.11 13.36 -9.20
CA ASN A 23 -56.30 14.49 -10.12
C ASN A 23 -55.35 15.66 -9.86
N LYS A 24 -54.93 15.86 -8.60
CA LYS A 24 -53.87 16.84 -8.30
C LYS A 24 -52.53 16.40 -8.88
N LEU A 25 -52.26 15.10 -8.91
CA LEU A 25 -51.10 14.52 -9.59
C LEU A 25 -51.23 14.57 -11.13
N SER A 26 -52.42 14.38 -11.69
CA SER A 26 -52.65 14.44 -13.14
C SER A 26 -52.58 15.88 -13.71
N SER A 27 -52.78 16.91 -12.88
CA SER A 27 -52.54 18.31 -13.28
C SER A 27 -51.05 18.65 -13.53
N PHE A 28 -50.11 17.77 -13.18
CA PHE A 28 -48.70 17.88 -13.59
C PHE A 28 -48.44 17.39 -15.02
N LYS A 29 -49.44 16.85 -15.73
CA LYS A 29 -49.28 16.37 -17.11
C LYS A 29 -49.11 17.49 -18.14
N ASN A 30 -49.50 18.72 -17.80
CA ASN A 30 -49.27 19.91 -18.62
C ASN A 30 -48.09 20.76 -18.12
N PHE A 31 -47.11 20.14 -17.46
CA PHE A 31 -45.84 20.79 -17.23
C PHE A 31 -45.09 20.88 -18.56
N ARG A 32 -45.33 21.98 -19.29
CA ARG A 32 -44.70 22.23 -20.59
C ARG A 32 -43.19 22.15 -20.40
N SER A 33 -42.58 21.16 -21.04
CA SER A 33 -41.16 20.88 -20.97
C SER A 33 -40.37 22.05 -21.55
N SER A 34 -40.10 23.03 -20.69
CA SER A 34 -39.21 24.14 -20.98
C SER A 34 -37.79 23.73 -20.60
N LYS A 35 -36.79 24.25 -21.32
CA LYS A 35 -35.38 24.03 -20.99
C LYS A 35 -35.07 24.33 -19.50
N LYS A 36 -35.85 25.23 -18.88
CA LYS A 36 -35.75 25.62 -17.46
C LYS A 36 -36.18 24.50 -16.50
N PHE A 37 -37.10 23.61 -16.87
CA PHE A 37 -37.55 22.50 -16.02
C PHE A 37 -36.53 21.38 -15.94
N TYR A 38 -35.94 21.00 -17.08
CA TYR A 38 -34.82 20.05 -17.08
C TYR A 38 -33.64 20.63 -16.31
N LEU A 39 -33.38 21.95 -16.38
CA LEU A 39 -32.38 22.59 -15.54
C LEU A 39 -32.69 22.44 -14.04
N VAL A 40 -33.95 22.67 -13.62
CA VAL A 40 -34.34 22.51 -12.21
C VAL A 40 -34.23 21.06 -11.74
N ILE A 41 -34.66 20.09 -12.54
CA ILE A 41 -34.50 18.66 -12.22
C ILE A 41 -33.03 18.26 -12.19
N LEU A 42 -32.20 18.78 -13.11
CA LEU A 42 -30.76 18.54 -13.13
C LEU A 42 -30.10 19.10 -11.87
N ILE A 43 -30.46 20.31 -11.45
CA ILE A 43 -29.96 20.95 -10.23
C ILE A 43 -30.35 20.13 -8.99
N ILE A 44 -31.62 19.70 -8.89
CA ILE A 44 -32.11 18.86 -7.78
C ILE A 44 -31.42 17.50 -7.78
N GLY A 45 -31.19 16.90 -8.96
CA GLY A 45 -30.44 15.66 -9.13
C GLY A 45 -28.99 15.77 -8.66
N ILE A 46 -28.29 16.85 -9.02
CA ILE A 46 -26.93 17.16 -8.56
C ILE A 46 -26.91 17.34 -7.03
N LEU A 47 -27.91 18.03 -6.47
CA LEU A 47 -28.01 18.29 -5.03
C LEU A 47 -28.22 16.99 -4.22
N LEU A 48 -29.09 16.10 -4.71
CA LEU A 48 -29.30 14.77 -4.13
C LEU A 48 -28.04 13.90 -4.24
N LEU A 49 -27.32 13.98 -5.37
CA LEU A 49 -26.06 13.28 -5.57
C LEU A 49 -24.96 13.77 -4.60
N ALA A 50 -24.86 15.07 -4.39
CA ALA A 50 -23.92 15.69 -3.45
C ALA A 50 -24.18 15.25 -2.00
N ILE A 51 -25.45 15.14 -1.60
CA ILE A 51 -25.85 14.65 -0.27
C ILE A 51 -25.56 13.14 -0.14
N TYR A 52 -25.87 12.34 -1.16
CA TYR A 52 -25.61 10.90 -1.16
C TYR A 52 -24.11 10.57 -1.16
N LYS A 53 -23.28 11.46 -1.73
CA LYS A 53 -21.81 11.37 -1.74
C LYS A 53 -21.15 12.23 -0.65
N LYS A 54 -21.86 12.61 0.42
CA LYS A 54 -21.27 13.40 1.53
C LYS A 54 -20.02 12.72 2.14
N ALA A 55 -19.98 11.39 2.16
CA ALA A 55 -18.81 10.59 2.58
C ALA A 55 -17.60 10.67 1.63
N TRP A 56 -17.76 11.18 0.40
CA TRP A 56 -16.64 11.48 -0.51
C TRP A 56 -15.98 12.84 -0.22
N PHE A 57 -16.66 13.76 0.45
CA PHE A 57 -16.10 15.07 0.76
C PHE A 57 -15.65 15.20 2.21
N ILE A 58 -16.28 14.49 3.14
CA ILE A 58 -15.99 14.53 4.57
C ILE A 58 -15.53 13.14 5.02
N ALA A 59 -14.27 13.05 5.45
CA ALA A 59 -13.65 11.84 5.96
C ALA A 59 -14.11 11.54 7.39
N ALA A 60 -14.19 12.57 8.23
CA ALA A 60 -14.56 12.47 9.63
C ALA A 60 -15.07 13.82 10.17
N MET A 61 -15.70 13.82 11.35
CA MET A 61 -16.04 15.02 12.11
C MET A 61 -15.43 14.92 13.52
N VAL A 62 -14.76 15.96 13.98
CA VAL A 62 -14.17 16.04 15.33
C VAL A 62 -14.69 17.30 16.01
N ASN A 63 -15.48 17.16 17.09
CA ASN A 63 -16.06 18.27 17.84
C ASN A 63 -16.82 19.30 16.97
N GLY A 64 -17.52 18.84 15.94
CA GLY A 64 -18.24 19.71 14.99
C GLY A 64 -17.38 20.29 13.86
N SER A 65 -16.05 20.08 13.86
CA SER A 65 -15.16 20.43 12.75
C SER A 65 -15.04 19.26 11.76
N PRO A 66 -15.36 19.43 10.47
CA PRO A 66 -15.20 18.38 9.47
C PRO A 66 -13.73 18.24 9.04
N ILE A 67 -13.23 17.00 8.99
CA ILE A 67 -12.01 16.63 8.26
C ILE A 67 -12.43 16.28 6.84
N THR A 68 -11.91 17.00 5.86
CA THR A 68 -12.25 16.75 4.46
C THR A 68 -11.42 15.61 3.88
N ASN A 69 -11.97 14.83 2.95
CA ASN A 69 -11.19 13.80 2.24
C ASN A 69 -10.05 14.41 1.42
N ILE A 70 -10.19 15.66 0.95
CA ILE A 70 -9.13 16.36 0.24
C ILE A 70 -7.95 16.61 1.18
N GLU A 71 -8.21 17.14 2.37
CA GLU A 71 -7.16 17.36 3.38
C GLU A 71 -6.48 16.04 3.77
N LEU A 72 -7.26 14.99 4.01
CA LEU A 72 -6.73 13.66 4.31
C LEU A 72 -5.86 13.13 3.16
N GLN A 73 -6.36 13.16 1.92
CA GLN A 73 -5.62 12.68 0.76
C GLN A 73 -4.36 13.50 0.49
N MET A 74 -4.42 14.83 0.69
CA MET A 74 -3.25 15.70 0.56
C MET A 74 -2.18 15.34 1.58
N LYS A 75 -2.54 15.15 2.86
CA LYS A 75 -1.59 14.75 3.90
C LYS A 75 -1.01 13.36 3.67
N LEU A 76 -1.84 12.39 3.28
CA LEU A 76 -1.38 11.05 2.91
C LEU A 76 -0.42 11.14 1.71
N ASN A 77 -0.82 11.82 0.65
CA ASN A 77 0.01 11.98 -0.54
C ASN A 77 1.33 12.67 -0.21
N GLU A 78 1.34 13.72 0.60
CA GLU A 78 2.57 14.44 0.96
C GLU A 78 3.54 13.55 1.74
N GLN A 79 3.04 12.84 2.76
CA GLN A 79 3.85 11.94 3.59
C GLN A 79 4.40 10.77 2.78
N PHE A 80 3.53 10.05 2.06
CA PHE A 80 3.94 8.88 1.28
C PHE A 80 4.77 9.28 0.06
N ARG A 81 4.46 10.39 -0.63
CA ARG A 81 5.27 10.87 -1.76
C ARG A 81 6.69 11.16 -1.32
N THR A 82 6.87 11.90 -0.23
CA THR A 82 8.21 12.26 0.25
C THR A 82 8.99 11.01 0.65
N GLN A 83 8.36 10.08 1.36
CA GLN A 83 8.99 8.83 1.77
C GLN A 83 9.37 7.95 0.56
N ILE A 84 8.43 7.69 -0.34
CA ILE A 84 8.64 6.85 -1.53
C ILE A 84 9.65 7.50 -2.48
N LEU A 85 9.57 8.82 -2.69
CA LEU A 85 10.55 9.52 -3.53
C LEU A 85 11.96 9.42 -2.94
N ASN A 86 12.11 9.59 -1.63
CA ASN A 86 13.40 9.40 -0.97
C ASN A 86 13.92 7.97 -1.12
N GLN A 87 13.06 6.98 -0.92
CA GLN A 87 13.43 5.56 -1.12
C GLN A 87 13.90 5.31 -2.56
N LEU A 88 13.09 5.70 -3.56
CA LEU A 88 13.44 5.51 -4.98
C LEU A 88 14.71 6.27 -5.37
N THR A 89 14.93 7.46 -4.81
CA THR A 89 16.16 8.24 -5.03
C THR A 89 17.36 7.50 -4.49
N ASN A 90 17.27 6.97 -3.27
CA ASN A 90 18.33 6.19 -2.64
C ASN A 90 18.64 4.92 -3.44
N GLU A 91 17.60 4.16 -3.83
CA GLU A 91 17.74 2.98 -4.69
C GLU A 91 18.43 3.32 -6.02
N LYS A 92 18.02 4.42 -6.64
CA LYS A 92 18.58 4.88 -7.91
C LYS A 92 20.06 5.23 -7.79
N ILE A 93 20.46 5.96 -6.75
CA ILE A 93 21.86 6.30 -6.47
C ILE A 93 22.71 5.02 -6.37
N ILE A 94 22.23 4.03 -5.60
CA ILE A 94 22.94 2.78 -5.38
C ILE A 94 23.08 1.97 -6.67
N LEU A 95 21.98 1.81 -7.42
CA LEU A 95 21.98 1.06 -8.68
C LEU A 95 22.84 1.73 -9.75
N ASP A 96 22.88 3.07 -9.77
CA ASP A 96 23.74 3.81 -10.68
C ASP A 96 25.22 3.64 -10.32
N GLU A 97 25.56 3.63 -9.03
CA GLU A 97 26.93 3.36 -8.59
C GLU A 97 27.36 1.91 -8.85
N ALA A 98 26.48 0.94 -8.58
CA ALA A 98 26.73 -0.45 -8.91
C ALA A 98 26.94 -0.65 -10.42
N ARG A 99 26.18 0.05 -11.26
CA ARG A 99 26.36 0.00 -12.72
C ARG A 99 27.72 0.57 -13.15
N LYS A 100 28.15 1.71 -12.59
CA LYS A 100 29.47 2.30 -12.90
C LYS A 100 30.63 1.34 -12.58
N ASN A 101 30.49 0.59 -11.49
CA ASN A 101 31.51 -0.34 -11.01
C ASN A 101 31.33 -1.78 -11.56
N ASN A 102 30.45 -1.98 -12.55
CA ASN A 102 30.12 -3.30 -13.13
C ASN A 102 29.68 -4.34 -12.07
N ALA A 103 29.10 -3.87 -10.97
CA ALA A 103 28.66 -4.67 -9.83
C ALA A 103 27.15 -4.95 -9.84
N LEU A 104 26.44 -4.62 -10.93
CA LEU A 104 25.01 -4.86 -11.02
C LEU A 104 24.69 -6.36 -10.98
N ALA A 105 23.68 -6.74 -10.20
CA ALA A 105 23.23 -8.13 -10.13
C ALA A 105 22.57 -8.57 -11.44
N THR A 106 22.91 -9.77 -11.92
CA THR A 106 22.29 -10.37 -13.12
C THR A 106 20.93 -10.97 -12.79
N ASP A 107 20.06 -11.14 -13.78
CA ASP A 107 18.76 -11.79 -13.55
C ASP A 107 18.89 -13.25 -13.08
N GLU A 108 19.99 -13.93 -13.46
CA GLU A 108 20.31 -15.28 -13.01
C GLU A 108 20.66 -15.31 -11.52
N GLU A 109 21.51 -14.40 -11.05
CA GLU A 109 21.85 -14.25 -9.63
C GLU A 109 20.61 -13.95 -8.79
N ILE A 110 19.75 -13.05 -9.28
CA ILE A 110 18.50 -12.69 -8.62
C ILE A 110 17.55 -13.89 -8.55
N THR A 111 17.40 -14.63 -9.64
CA THR A 111 16.51 -15.80 -9.70
C THR A 111 16.98 -16.89 -8.75
N LYS A 112 18.29 -17.16 -8.73
CA LYS A 112 18.88 -18.11 -7.77
C LYS A 112 18.59 -17.70 -6.32
N LYS A 113 18.75 -16.41 -6.00
CA LYS A 113 18.49 -15.92 -4.63
C LYS A 113 17.01 -16.02 -4.25
N ILE A 114 16.11 -15.75 -5.19
CA ILE A 114 14.67 -15.96 -5.00
C ILE A 114 14.39 -17.43 -4.69
N GLN A 115 14.96 -18.38 -5.44
CA GLN A 115 14.77 -19.82 -5.21
C GLN A 115 15.30 -20.28 -3.85
N GLU A 116 16.44 -19.74 -3.40
CA GLU A 116 16.96 -19.98 -2.04
C GLU A 116 15.96 -19.51 -0.98
N ILE A 117 15.41 -18.31 -1.14
CA ILE A 117 14.42 -17.74 -0.22
C ILE A 117 13.13 -18.57 -0.25
N GLU A 118 12.62 -18.91 -1.44
CA GLU A 118 11.46 -19.78 -1.62
C GLU A 118 11.65 -21.10 -0.86
N THR A 119 12.81 -21.73 -1.00
CA THR A 119 13.12 -22.98 -0.28
C THR A 119 13.11 -22.76 1.23
N SER A 120 13.67 -21.64 1.72
CA SER A 120 13.73 -21.33 3.15
C SER A 120 12.37 -21.06 3.80
N VAL A 121 11.40 -20.54 3.03
CA VAL A 121 10.05 -20.21 3.53
C VAL A 121 9.02 -21.30 3.28
N GLY A 122 9.41 -22.46 2.74
CA GLY A 122 8.51 -23.60 2.50
C GLY A 122 7.92 -23.68 1.08
N GLY A 123 8.50 -22.96 0.12
CA GLY A 123 8.20 -23.02 -1.31
C GLY A 123 7.57 -21.75 -1.87
N ALA A 124 7.42 -21.69 -3.20
CA ALA A 124 6.86 -20.53 -3.91
C ALA A 124 5.46 -20.13 -3.42
N LYS A 125 4.57 -21.10 -3.18
CA LYS A 125 3.20 -20.81 -2.70
C LYS A 125 3.20 -20.13 -1.33
N ALA A 126 4.01 -20.64 -0.40
CA ALA A 126 4.14 -20.05 0.94
C ALA A 126 4.69 -18.61 0.85
N MET A 127 5.67 -18.38 -0.04
CA MET A 127 6.17 -17.04 -0.30
C MET A 127 5.08 -16.11 -0.84
N ASP A 128 4.28 -16.54 -1.81
CA ASP A 128 3.18 -15.73 -2.37
C ASP A 128 2.13 -15.36 -1.31
N GLU A 129 1.79 -16.29 -0.42
CA GLU A 129 0.87 -16.05 0.70
C GLU A 129 1.44 -15.01 1.68
N ILE A 130 2.71 -15.15 2.06
CA ILE A 130 3.40 -14.20 2.94
C ILE A 130 3.43 -12.81 2.31
N LEU A 131 3.81 -12.70 1.03
CA LEU A 131 3.88 -11.40 0.34
C LEU A 131 2.51 -10.74 0.24
N SER A 132 1.48 -11.51 -0.12
CA SER A 132 0.11 -11.01 -0.20
C SER A 132 -0.40 -10.51 1.15
N SER A 133 -0.06 -11.20 2.24
CA SER A 133 -0.43 -10.78 3.60
C SER A 133 0.22 -9.45 4.02
N GLN A 134 1.38 -9.12 3.45
CA GLN A 134 2.12 -7.88 3.71
C GLN A 134 1.81 -6.77 2.68
N GLY A 135 0.91 -7.03 1.72
CA GLY A 135 0.64 -6.09 0.62
C GLY A 135 1.83 -5.90 -0.33
N GLN A 136 2.71 -6.88 -0.42
CA GLN A 136 3.87 -6.88 -1.32
C GLN A 136 3.65 -7.81 -2.52
N ASP A 137 4.41 -7.57 -3.58
CA ASP A 137 4.41 -8.41 -4.78
C ASP A 137 5.80 -9.01 -5.06
N ARG A 138 5.84 -9.94 -6.01
CA ARG A 138 7.10 -10.59 -6.46
C ARG A 138 8.08 -9.60 -7.09
N ILE A 139 7.59 -8.52 -7.69
CA ILE A 139 8.41 -7.52 -8.35
C ILE A 139 9.19 -6.71 -7.30
N SER A 140 8.54 -6.32 -6.21
CA SER A 140 9.13 -5.64 -5.07
C SER A 140 10.27 -6.47 -4.48
N ILE A 141 10.03 -7.76 -4.21
CA ILE A 141 11.09 -8.66 -3.72
C ILE A 141 12.22 -8.80 -4.74
N LYS A 142 11.91 -8.96 -6.03
CA LYS A 142 12.94 -9.01 -7.08
C LYS A 142 13.82 -7.76 -7.07
N ASN A 143 13.22 -6.58 -6.91
CA ASN A 143 13.94 -5.31 -6.86
C ASN A 143 14.79 -5.17 -5.59
N GLN A 144 14.26 -5.57 -4.43
CA GLN A 144 15.01 -5.60 -3.17
C GLN A 144 16.22 -6.52 -3.24
N ILE A 145 16.05 -7.73 -3.79
CA ILE A 145 17.14 -8.68 -3.99
C ILE A 145 18.17 -8.13 -4.96
N ARG A 146 17.75 -7.51 -6.07
CA ARG A 146 18.66 -6.84 -7.00
C ARG A 146 19.50 -5.79 -6.29
N LEU A 147 18.87 -4.95 -5.47
CA LEU A 147 19.56 -3.92 -4.70
C LEU A 147 20.57 -4.54 -3.74
N GLN A 148 20.13 -5.51 -2.93
CA GLN A 148 20.97 -6.20 -1.95
C GLN A 148 22.21 -6.85 -2.60
N LEU A 149 22.00 -7.64 -3.65
CA LEU A 149 23.10 -8.31 -4.36
C LEU A 149 24.05 -7.29 -5.03
N SER A 150 23.52 -6.18 -5.54
CA SER A 150 24.35 -5.14 -6.15
C SER A 150 25.22 -4.42 -5.11
N ILE A 151 24.69 -4.16 -3.91
CA ILE A 151 25.47 -3.62 -2.77
C ILE A 151 26.54 -4.62 -2.35
N GLU A 152 26.18 -5.90 -2.24
CA GLU A 152 27.12 -6.95 -1.87
C GLU A 152 28.29 -7.02 -2.85
N LYS A 153 28.00 -7.05 -4.15
CA LYS A 153 29.02 -7.06 -5.21
C LYS A 153 29.89 -5.81 -5.17
N LEU A 154 29.29 -4.63 -4.95
CA LEU A 154 30.00 -3.35 -4.94
C LEU A 154 31.05 -3.27 -3.84
N TYR A 155 30.76 -3.80 -2.65
CA TYR A 155 31.63 -3.67 -1.48
C TYR A 155 32.26 -4.99 -1.00
N SER A 156 32.04 -6.10 -1.72
CA SER A 156 32.59 -7.41 -1.34
C SER A 156 34.11 -7.42 -1.16
N ASN A 157 34.83 -6.68 -2.00
CA ASN A 157 36.28 -6.55 -1.94
C ASN A 157 36.77 -5.68 -0.77
N GLU A 158 35.96 -4.71 -0.32
CA GLU A 158 36.27 -3.86 0.82
C GLU A 158 35.88 -4.52 2.16
N ALA A 159 34.83 -5.35 2.16
CA ALA A 159 34.31 -6.05 3.34
C ALA A 159 35.06 -7.36 3.67
N THR A 160 36.38 -7.39 3.49
CA THR A 160 37.18 -8.59 3.79
C THR A 160 37.37 -8.77 5.30
N VAL A 161 37.33 -10.03 5.76
CA VAL A 161 37.47 -10.39 7.19
C VAL A 161 38.77 -11.16 7.38
N SER A 162 39.52 -10.79 8.42
CA SER A 162 40.77 -11.47 8.78
C SER A 162 40.53 -12.59 9.79
N ALA A 163 41.39 -13.61 9.79
CA ALA A 163 41.31 -14.72 10.75
C ALA A 163 41.31 -14.24 12.21
N LEU A 164 42.10 -13.21 12.54
CA LEU A 164 42.15 -12.62 13.88
C LEU A 164 40.82 -12.00 14.31
N GLU A 165 40.05 -11.44 13.37
CA GLU A 165 38.72 -10.90 13.66
C GLU A 165 37.71 -12.01 13.91
N VAL A 166 37.81 -13.11 13.16
CA VAL A 166 36.98 -14.31 13.35
C VAL A 166 37.26 -14.93 14.72
N ASP A 167 38.54 -15.11 15.09
CA ASP A 167 38.91 -15.68 16.39
C ASP A 167 38.36 -14.85 17.55
N LYS A 168 38.52 -13.52 17.50
CA LYS A 168 37.95 -12.61 18.50
C LYS A 168 36.42 -12.66 18.55
N PHE A 169 35.77 -12.76 17.39
CA PHE A 169 34.32 -12.85 17.33
C PHE A 169 33.83 -14.15 17.95
N LEU A 170 34.52 -15.27 17.69
CA LEU A 170 34.23 -16.56 18.30
C LEU A 170 34.43 -16.54 19.81
N GLU A 171 35.50 -15.93 20.31
CA GLU A 171 35.74 -15.81 21.76
C GLU A 171 34.59 -15.11 22.50
N ILE A 172 33.99 -14.09 21.88
CA ILE A 172 32.95 -13.25 22.51
C ILE A 172 31.54 -13.81 22.27
N ASN A 173 31.29 -14.42 21.11
CA ASN A 173 29.92 -14.71 20.63
C ASN A 173 29.65 -16.20 20.39
N ARG A 174 30.53 -17.12 20.81
CA ARG A 174 30.38 -18.57 20.56
C ARG A 174 29.00 -19.11 20.94
N ASP A 175 28.45 -18.68 22.06
CA ASP A 175 27.16 -19.15 22.57
C ASP A 175 25.94 -18.65 21.78
N GLN A 176 26.14 -17.64 20.92
CA GLN A 176 25.10 -17.05 20.07
C GLN A 176 25.06 -17.67 18.66
N LEU A 177 26.07 -18.48 18.32
CA LEU A 177 26.15 -19.14 17.03
C LEU A 177 25.19 -20.32 16.94
N ARG A 178 24.59 -20.50 15.76
CA ARG A 178 23.65 -21.59 15.51
C ARG A 178 24.38 -22.90 15.20
N ALA A 179 25.57 -22.81 14.60
CA ALA A 179 26.41 -23.95 14.30
C ALA A 179 26.97 -24.58 15.57
N THR A 180 26.88 -25.91 15.65
CA THR A 180 27.46 -26.71 16.74
C THR A 180 28.84 -27.27 16.41
N ASP A 181 29.18 -27.34 15.12
CA ASP A 181 30.48 -27.81 14.64
C ASP A 181 31.49 -26.66 14.52
N SER A 182 32.75 -26.90 14.88
CA SER A 182 33.79 -25.86 14.90
C SER A 182 34.05 -25.24 13.53
N ALA A 183 34.02 -26.01 12.44
CA ALA A 183 34.28 -25.47 11.10
C ALA A 183 33.08 -24.64 10.61
N GLN A 184 31.87 -25.08 10.92
CA GLN A 184 30.65 -24.33 10.63
C GLN A 184 30.56 -23.04 11.46
N GLN A 185 31.01 -23.05 12.73
CA GLN A 185 31.07 -21.86 13.57
C GLN A 185 32.01 -20.79 13.02
N VAL A 186 33.20 -21.19 12.54
CA VAL A 186 34.15 -20.28 11.89
C VAL A 186 33.50 -19.62 10.66
N LYS A 187 32.84 -20.41 9.81
CA LYS A 187 32.16 -19.88 8.63
C LYS A 187 30.99 -18.96 8.97
N GLU A 188 30.17 -19.32 9.95
CA GLU A 188 29.06 -18.49 10.43
C GLU A 188 29.58 -17.16 10.99
N ALA A 189 30.66 -17.19 11.78
CA ALA A 189 31.32 -15.99 12.29
C ALA A 189 31.88 -15.12 11.17
N GLU A 190 32.52 -15.71 10.16
CA GLU A 190 33.03 -14.99 8.98
C GLU A 190 31.89 -14.30 8.20
N ASP A 191 30.79 -15.03 7.93
CA ASP A 191 29.63 -14.50 7.21
C ASP A 191 28.97 -13.34 7.98
N LEU A 192 28.81 -13.48 9.31
CA LEU A 192 28.27 -12.43 10.17
C LEU A 192 29.16 -11.19 10.20
N LEU A 193 30.48 -11.37 10.38
CA LEU A 193 31.44 -10.26 10.36
C LEU A 193 31.47 -9.56 9.01
N LYS A 194 31.43 -10.32 7.92
CA LYS A 194 31.38 -9.78 6.56
C LYS A 194 30.12 -8.93 6.36
N GLN A 195 28.96 -9.42 6.80
CA GLN A 195 27.71 -8.65 6.74
C GLN A 195 27.77 -7.38 7.58
N GLN A 196 28.36 -7.44 8.78
CA GLN A 196 28.55 -6.27 9.64
C GLN A 196 29.44 -5.21 8.97
N LYS A 197 30.62 -5.61 8.47
CA LYS A 197 31.52 -4.71 7.74
C LYS A 197 30.85 -4.12 6.50
N LEU A 198 30.13 -4.95 5.74
CA LEU A 198 29.43 -4.50 4.55
C LEU A 198 28.36 -3.46 4.88
N SER A 199 27.61 -3.65 5.97
CA SER A 199 26.64 -2.66 6.45
C SER A 199 27.31 -1.34 6.85
N GLN A 200 28.46 -1.40 7.54
CA GLN A 200 29.23 -0.21 7.93
C GLN A 200 29.76 0.55 6.71
N ILE A 201 30.42 -0.16 5.80
CA ILE A 201 30.96 0.41 4.54
C ILE A 201 29.83 1.01 3.72
N PHE A 202 28.71 0.28 3.55
CA PHE A 202 27.56 0.78 2.83
C PHE A 202 27.04 2.08 3.45
N ASN A 203 26.84 2.12 4.77
CA ASN A 203 26.33 3.33 5.43
C ASN A 203 27.25 4.53 5.23
N GLU A 204 28.58 4.35 5.35
CA GLU A 204 29.55 5.42 5.14
C GLU A 204 29.54 5.91 3.68
N LYS A 205 29.71 4.98 2.73
CA LYS A 205 29.82 5.30 1.29
C LYS A 205 28.50 5.86 0.76
N PHE A 206 27.36 5.34 1.21
CA PHE A 206 26.05 5.79 0.76
C PHE A 206 25.79 7.26 1.11
N GLN A 207 26.22 7.72 2.29
CA GLN A 207 26.08 9.14 2.64
C GLN A 207 26.89 10.03 1.70
N ILE A 208 28.12 9.62 1.37
CA ILE A 208 28.98 10.35 0.42
C ILE A 208 28.35 10.38 -0.97
N LEU A 209 27.87 9.22 -1.46
CA LEU A 209 27.19 9.12 -2.75
C LEU A 209 25.94 10.01 -2.81
N ARG A 210 25.15 10.03 -1.73
CA ARG A 210 23.94 10.85 -1.65
C ARG A 210 24.24 12.35 -1.61
N GLN A 211 25.28 12.77 -0.88
CA GLN A 211 25.72 14.17 -0.84
C GLN A 211 26.23 14.66 -2.21
N ASN A 212 26.92 13.78 -2.95
CA ASN A 212 27.46 14.09 -4.26
C ASN A 212 26.44 13.90 -5.40
N ALA A 213 25.28 13.30 -5.13
CA ALA A 213 24.24 13.08 -6.12
C ALA A 213 23.51 14.40 -6.44
N LYS A 214 23.34 14.67 -7.74
CA LYS A 214 22.52 15.79 -8.20
C LYS A 214 21.05 15.42 -8.16
N ILE A 215 20.37 15.75 -7.07
CA ILE A 215 18.94 15.45 -6.86
C ILE A 215 18.12 16.71 -7.19
N ILE A 216 17.26 16.62 -8.20
CA ILE A 216 16.28 17.67 -8.56
C ILE A 216 14.89 17.11 -8.32
N ILE A 217 14.13 17.77 -7.44
CA ILE A 217 12.74 17.41 -7.11
C ILE A 217 11.84 18.47 -7.76
N PHE A 218 10.80 18.02 -8.45
CA PHE A 218 9.75 18.85 -9.06
C PHE A 218 8.47 18.86 -8.24
#